data_AF-A0A9D2KBY4-F1
#
_entry.id   AF-A0A9D2KBY4-F1
#
_cell.length_a   1.000
_cell.length_b   1.000
_cell.length_c   1.000
_cell.angle_alpha   90.00
_cell.angle_beta   90.00
_cell.angle_gamma   90.00
#
_symmetry.space_group_name_H-M   'P 1'
#
loop_
_entity.id
_entity.type
_entity.pdbx_description
1 polymer ?
#
loop_
_entity_poly.entity_id
_entity_poly.type
_entity_poly.pdbx_seq_one_letter_code
_entity_poly.pdbx_strand_id
1 'polypeptide(L)'
;KINKKIYTQSDVNIGELDFCDEDMVLIGSATLREGIDISGGGFKAVILDQLPFEYHKDIVLQSKAEKISENSAKSFIDFFLPRAVLYFKQAVGRLIRHEEDFGLWVVLDNRILNKSYGKYFLDVINNVEIIQDIEKALYFIKEEKHG
;
A
#
# COMPACT_ATOMS: atom_id res chain seq x y z
N LYS A 1 -8.45 -10.86 -24.13
CA LYS A 1 -9.63 -10.22 -23.47
C LYS A 1 -9.47 -10.43 -21.97
N ILE A 2 -9.31 -9.37 -21.20
CA ILE A 2 -9.27 -9.45 -19.73
C ILE A 2 -10.73 -9.67 -19.29
N ASN A 3 -11.05 -10.85 -18.75
CA ASN A 3 -12.40 -11.21 -18.30
C ASN A 3 -12.62 -10.80 -16.82
N LYS A 4 -12.16 -9.60 -16.45
CA LYS A 4 -12.17 -9.09 -15.07
C LYS A 4 -12.85 -7.73 -15.01
N LYS A 5 -13.60 -7.49 -13.94
CA LYS A 5 -14.16 -6.17 -13.63
C LYS A 5 -13.05 -5.29 -13.06
N ILE A 6 -12.78 -4.16 -13.72
CA ILE A 6 -11.82 -3.15 -13.28
C ILE A 6 -12.63 -1.98 -12.74
N TYR A 7 -12.38 -1.62 -11.47
CA TYR A 7 -13.01 -0.47 -10.84
C TYR A 7 -11.98 0.64 -10.64
N THR A 8 -12.34 1.86 -11.02
CA THR A 8 -11.53 3.05 -10.79
C THR A 8 -12.17 3.92 -9.72
N GLN A 9 -11.35 4.75 -9.05
CA GLN A 9 -11.80 5.66 -8.00
C GLN A 9 -12.92 6.62 -8.42
N SER A 10 -13.04 6.94 -9.71
CA SER A 10 -14.12 7.78 -10.25
C SER A 10 -15.47 7.09 -10.31
N ASP A 11 -15.51 5.75 -10.23
CA ASP A 11 -16.70 4.98 -10.59
C ASP A 11 -17.48 4.46 -9.36
N VAL A 12 -16.88 4.39 -8.16
CA VAL A 12 -17.52 3.74 -7.01
C VAL A 12 -17.08 4.30 -5.64
N ASN A 13 -18.02 4.37 -4.69
CA ASN A 13 -17.71 4.43 -3.26
C ASN A 13 -17.19 3.06 -2.80
N ILE A 14 -15.87 2.90 -2.69
CA ILE A 14 -15.22 1.60 -2.53
C ILE A 14 -15.66 0.88 -1.24
N GLY A 15 -16.14 1.60 -0.21
CA GLY A 15 -16.67 1.01 1.02
C GLY A 15 -18.04 0.33 0.89
N GLU A 16 -18.72 0.49 -0.25
CA GLU A 16 -20.02 -0.15 -0.54
C GLU A 16 -19.88 -1.35 -1.48
N LEU A 17 -18.65 -1.68 -1.90
CA LEU A 17 -18.40 -2.82 -2.78
C LEU A 17 -18.48 -4.11 -1.98
N ASP A 18 -19.41 -4.97 -2.37
CA ASP A 18 -19.46 -6.36 -1.92
C ASP A 18 -18.44 -7.17 -2.73
N PHE A 19 -17.37 -7.62 -2.08
CA PHE A 19 -16.27 -8.36 -2.70
C PHE A 19 -16.54 -9.87 -2.83
N CYS A 20 -17.77 -10.31 -2.57
CA CYS A 20 -18.15 -11.70 -2.71
C CYS A 20 -18.15 -12.16 -4.19
N ASP A 21 -17.20 -13.03 -4.53
CA ASP A 21 -17.21 -14.01 -5.64
C ASP A 21 -16.60 -13.71 -7.03
N GLU A 22 -15.83 -12.63 -7.26
CA GLU A 22 -15.11 -12.47 -8.56
C GLU A 22 -13.64 -12.01 -8.47
N ASP A 23 -12.82 -12.41 -9.46
CA ASP A 23 -11.43 -11.92 -9.66
C ASP A 23 -11.46 -10.40 -10.00
N MET A 24 -11.56 -9.56 -8.98
CA MET A 24 -11.65 -8.10 -9.09
C MET A 24 -10.27 -7.43 -9.00
N VAL A 25 -10.09 -6.32 -9.73
CA VAL A 25 -8.91 -5.45 -9.59
C VAL A 25 -9.38 -4.04 -9.25
N LEU A 26 -8.96 -3.56 -8.08
CA LEU A 26 -9.17 -2.18 -7.66
C LEU A 26 -7.96 -1.33 -8.06
N ILE A 27 -8.19 -0.25 -8.81
CA ILE A 27 -7.12 0.67 -9.23
C ILE A 27 -7.37 2.04 -8.61
N GLY A 28 -6.34 2.52 -7.91
CA GLY A 28 -6.42 3.67 -7.04
C GLY A 28 -5.26 4.64 -7.15
N SER A 29 -5.54 5.94 -7.02
CA SER A 29 -4.51 6.97 -6.80
C SER A 29 -4.31 7.22 -5.30
N ALA A 30 -3.33 8.05 -4.96
CA ALA A 30 -3.06 8.60 -3.63
C ALA A 30 -4.31 8.98 -2.80
N THR A 31 -5.42 9.33 -3.43
CA THR A 31 -6.71 9.64 -2.79
C THR A 31 -7.44 8.43 -2.19
N LEU A 32 -6.92 7.20 -2.33
CA LEU A 32 -7.42 6.02 -1.59
C LEU A 32 -7.13 6.07 -0.07
N ARG A 33 -6.41 7.11 0.39
CA ARG A 33 -5.93 7.32 1.77
C ARG A 33 -7.04 7.60 2.79
N GLU A 34 -8.23 8.04 2.36
CA GLU A 34 -9.32 8.40 3.26
C GLU A 34 -10.50 7.43 3.09
N GLY A 35 -10.74 6.58 4.08
CA GLY A 35 -12.07 5.98 4.28
C GLY A 35 -12.34 4.59 3.69
N ILE A 36 -11.46 4.03 2.86
CA ILE A 36 -11.75 2.73 2.23
C ILE A 36 -11.64 1.55 3.19
N ASP A 37 -12.80 1.04 3.55
CA ASP A 37 -13.00 -0.19 4.30
C ASP A 37 -13.33 -1.30 3.30
N ILE A 38 -12.41 -2.25 3.15
CA ILE A 38 -12.61 -3.43 2.32
C ILE A 38 -12.82 -4.58 3.28
N SER A 39 -14.09 -4.98 3.43
CA SER A 39 -14.49 -6.08 4.30
C SER A 39 -15.25 -7.11 3.49
N GLY A 40 -14.90 -8.40 3.67
CA GLY A 40 -15.54 -9.53 2.99
C GLY A 40 -14.78 -9.99 1.75
N GLY A 41 -14.83 -11.31 1.49
CA GLY A 41 -14.47 -11.92 0.20
C GLY A 41 -12.98 -11.93 -0.18
N GLY A 42 -12.30 -13.04 0.16
CA GLY A 42 -11.13 -13.62 -0.52
C GLY A 42 -10.19 -12.67 -1.29
N PHE A 43 -9.55 -11.74 -0.60
CA PHE A 43 -8.77 -10.67 -1.23
C PHE A 43 -7.47 -11.18 -1.87
N LYS A 44 -7.11 -10.72 -3.09
CA LYS A 44 -6.03 -11.37 -3.89
C LYS A 44 -4.80 -10.53 -4.23
N ALA A 45 -4.81 -9.20 -4.12
CA ALA A 45 -3.60 -8.37 -4.10
C ALA A 45 -3.90 -6.89 -3.86
N VAL A 46 -3.04 -6.18 -3.13
CA VAL A 46 -2.95 -4.71 -3.10
C VAL A 46 -1.68 -4.29 -3.81
N ILE A 47 -1.78 -3.35 -4.74
CA ILE A 47 -0.63 -2.81 -5.47
C ILE A 47 -0.39 -1.37 -5.01
N LEU A 48 0.81 -1.12 -4.49
CA LEU A 48 1.34 0.20 -4.22
C LEU A 48 2.34 0.55 -5.32
N ASP A 49 1.95 1.46 -6.21
CA ASP A 49 2.80 1.93 -7.30
C ASP A 49 3.97 2.80 -6.80
N GLN A 50 3.75 3.56 -5.73
CA GLN A 50 4.74 4.46 -5.15
C GLN A 50 4.66 4.51 -3.62
N LEU A 51 5.81 4.58 -2.93
CA LEU A 51 5.86 4.84 -1.49
C LEU A 51 5.10 6.14 -1.16
N PRO A 52 4.27 6.15 -0.09
CA PRO A 52 3.29 7.20 0.18
C PRO A 52 3.92 8.45 0.80
N PHE A 53 4.94 9.00 0.15
CA PHE A 53 5.51 10.28 0.52
C PHE A 53 4.55 11.41 0.11
N GLU A 54 4.40 12.38 1.00
CA GLU A 54 3.66 13.60 0.68
C GLU A 54 4.41 14.45 -0.36
N TYR A 55 3.68 15.33 -1.03
CA TYR A 55 4.26 16.19 -2.04
C TYR A 55 5.22 17.21 -1.41
N HIS A 56 6.52 17.00 -1.62
CA HIS A 56 7.60 17.79 -1.03
C HIS A 56 7.63 19.27 -1.44
N LYS A 57 6.85 19.71 -2.45
CA LYS A 57 6.71 21.13 -2.83
C LYS A 57 5.43 21.79 -2.33
N ASP A 58 4.68 21.13 -1.48
CA ASP A 58 3.57 21.75 -0.78
C ASP A 58 4.13 22.79 0.22
N ILE A 59 3.75 24.06 0.03
CA ILE A 59 4.25 25.19 0.82
C ILE A 59 3.93 25.02 2.31
N VAL A 60 2.74 24.50 2.63
CA VAL A 60 2.31 24.30 4.02
C VAL A 60 3.13 23.19 4.67
N LEU A 61 3.37 22.09 3.96
CA LEU A 61 4.20 20.99 4.47
C LEU A 61 5.66 21.41 4.62
N GLN A 62 6.19 22.20 3.69
CA GLN A 62 7.54 22.76 3.80
C GLN A 62 7.68 23.64 5.03
N SER A 63 6.75 24.58 5.26
CA SER A 63 6.77 25.42 6.46
C SER A 63 6.66 24.62 7.75
N LYS A 64 5.92 23.50 7.77
CA LYS A 64 5.88 22.61 8.93
C LYS A 64 7.21 21.87 9.12
N ALA A 65 7.81 21.40 8.04
CA ALA A 65 9.06 20.66 8.07
C ALA A 65 10.26 21.54 8.46
N GLU A 66 10.25 22.83 8.11
CA GLU A 66 11.25 23.84 8.52
C GLU A 66 11.18 24.14 10.02
N LYS A 67 10.00 24.13 10.62
CA LYS A 67 9.85 24.30 12.07
C LYS A 67 10.43 23.14 12.89
N ILE A 68 10.51 21.96 12.28
CA ILE A 68 10.99 20.72 12.93
C ILE A 68 12.48 20.52 12.69
N SER A 69 13.01 21.07 11.59
CA SER A 69 14.38 20.80 11.15
C SER A 69 14.99 22.01 10.42
N GLU A 70 16.23 22.32 10.76
CA GLU A 70 17.02 23.42 10.20
C GLU A 70 17.50 23.18 8.74
N ASN A 71 17.36 21.96 8.20
CA ASN A 71 17.85 21.58 6.86
C ASN A 71 16.93 20.56 6.17
N SER A 72 16.68 20.73 4.87
CA SER A 72 15.94 19.81 3.97
C SER A 72 16.20 18.30 4.16
N ALA A 73 17.45 17.85 4.32
CA ALA A 73 17.79 16.43 4.48
C ALA A 73 17.30 15.88 5.83
N LYS A 74 17.41 16.70 6.88
CA LYS A 74 16.90 16.38 8.21
C LYS A 74 15.36 16.47 8.24
N SER A 75 14.77 17.40 7.49
CA SER A 75 13.31 17.51 7.32
C SER A 75 12.71 16.27 6.67
N PHE A 76 13.41 15.64 5.71
CA PHE A 76 12.96 14.36 5.15
C PHE A 76 12.87 13.26 6.23
N ILE A 77 13.93 13.09 7.02
CA ILE A 77 14.03 12.04 8.04
C ILE A 77 13.09 12.30 9.22
N ASP A 78 12.99 13.55 9.67
CA ASP A 78 12.30 13.91 10.91
C ASP A 78 10.81 14.19 10.69
N PHE A 79 10.40 14.51 9.46
CA PHE A 79 9.01 14.88 9.16
C PHE A 79 8.37 13.99 8.10
N PHE A 80 8.92 13.94 6.87
CA PHE A 80 8.25 13.26 5.76
C PHE A 80 8.27 11.74 5.87
N LEU A 81 9.39 11.16 6.30
CA LEU A 81 9.56 9.72 6.41
C LEU A 81 8.64 9.10 7.49
N PRO A 82 8.57 9.60 8.74
CA PRO A 82 7.66 9.07 9.75
C PRO A 82 6.20 9.13 9.30
N ARG A 83 5.79 10.19 8.60
CA ARG A 83 4.43 10.33 8.05
C ARG A 83 4.16 9.30 6.97
N ALA A 84 5.08 9.12 6.01
CA ALA A 84 4.96 8.11 4.98
C ALA A 84 4.87 6.68 5.57
N VAL A 85 5.70 6.37 6.57
CA VAL A 85 5.66 5.07 7.27
C VAL A 85 4.34 4.87 8.02
N LEU A 86 3.81 5.92 8.67
CA LEU A 86 2.51 5.86 9.33
C LEU A 86 1.37 5.58 8.33
N TYR A 87 1.38 6.26 7.18
CA TYR A 87 0.40 6.00 6.11
C TYR A 87 0.52 4.58 5.58
N PHE A 88 1.74 4.09 5.35
CA PHE A 88 1.98 2.71 4.93
C PHE A 88 1.43 1.71 5.95
N LYS A 89 1.70 1.91 7.24
CA LYS A 89 1.18 1.08 8.33
C LYS A 89 -0.34 1.04 8.37
N GLN A 90 -0.99 2.19 8.18
CA GLN A 90 -2.46 2.25 8.11
C GLN A 90 -3.01 1.50 6.90
N ALA A 91 -2.37 1.63 5.73
CA ALA A 91 -2.78 0.92 4.53
C ALA A 91 -2.64 -0.60 4.71
N VAL A 92 -1.53 -1.09 5.26
CA VAL A 92 -1.30 -2.51 5.56
C VAL A 92 -2.36 -3.05 6.52
N GLY A 93 -2.61 -2.34 7.63
CA GLY A 93 -3.57 -2.79 8.66
C GLY A 93 -5.04 -2.75 8.25
N ARG A 94 -5.39 -2.11 7.13
CA ARG A 94 -6.75 -2.18 6.57
C ARG A 94 -7.00 -3.44 5.76
N LEU A 95 -5.95 -4.10 5.29
CA LEU A 95 -6.05 -5.28 4.44
C LEU A 95 -6.08 -6.59 5.24
N ILE A 96 -5.33 -6.66 6.33
CA ILE A 96 -5.25 -7.84 7.20
C ILE A 96 -6.09 -7.54 8.45
N ARG A 97 -7.36 -7.96 8.44
CA ARG A 97 -8.29 -7.74 9.56
C ARG A 97 -8.56 -8.98 10.37
N HIS A 98 -8.48 -10.15 9.74
CA HIS A 98 -8.66 -11.45 10.36
C HIS A 98 -7.42 -12.31 10.15
N GLU A 99 -7.13 -13.21 11.09
CA GLU A 99 -5.98 -14.12 11.01
C GLU A 99 -6.07 -15.07 9.80
N GLU A 100 -7.26 -15.24 9.24
CA GLU A 100 -7.56 -16.07 8.08
C GLU A 100 -7.46 -15.30 6.75
N ASP A 101 -7.25 -13.97 6.79
CA ASP A 101 -7.09 -13.16 5.58
C ASP A 101 -5.73 -13.45 4.92
N PHE A 102 -5.74 -13.86 3.64
CA PHE A 102 -4.55 -14.07 2.83
C PHE A 102 -4.53 -13.11 1.63
N GLY A 103 -3.35 -12.81 1.09
CA GLY A 103 -3.22 -11.95 -0.11
C GLY A 103 -1.79 -11.50 -0.38
N LEU A 104 -1.59 -10.80 -1.50
CA LEU A 104 -0.29 -10.20 -1.85
C LEU A 104 -0.27 -8.68 -1.59
N TRP A 105 0.83 -8.20 -1.01
CA TRP A 105 1.23 -6.79 -1.07
C TRP A 105 2.29 -6.62 -2.16
N VAL A 106 1.96 -5.88 -3.21
CA VAL A 106 2.87 -5.65 -4.34
C VAL A 106 3.33 -4.19 -4.27
N VAL A 107 4.61 -3.98 -4.00
CA VAL A 107 5.23 -2.65 -4.02
C VAL A 107 6.06 -2.52 -5.29
N LEU A 108 5.65 -1.62 -6.19
CA LEU A 108 6.36 -1.37 -7.46
C LEU A 108 7.46 -0.29 -7.34
N ASP A 109 7.66 0.22 -6.12
CA ASP A 109 8.65 1.25 -5.83
C ASP A 109 9.95 0.66 -5.28
N ASN A 110 10.94 0.52 -6.17
CA ASN A 110 12.26 -0.02 -5.85
C ASN A 110 13.00 0.73 -4.73
N ARG A 111 12.55 1.95 -4.34
CA ARG A 111 13.14 2.69 -3.21
C ARG A 111 12.97 1.94 -1.89
N ILE A 112 11.98 1.07 -1.75
CA ILE A 112 11.79 0.25 -0.55
C ILE A 112 12.97 -0.71 -0.30
N LEU A 113 13.64 -1.16 -1.36
CA LEU A 113 14.81 -2.03 -1.26
C LEU A 113 16.13 -1.25 -1.39
N ASN A 114 16.16 -0.23 -2.26
CA ASN A 114 17.41 0.43 -2.66
C ASN A 114 17.78 1.66 -1.83
N LYS A 115 16.87 2.19 -1.00
CA LYS A 115 17.15 3.35 -0.15
C LYS A 115 17.29 2.94 1.30
N SER A 116 18.19 3.61 2.03
CA SER A 116 18.46 3.33 3.45
C SER A 116 17.23 3.47 4.35
N TYR A 117 16.26 4.31 3.97
CA TYR A 117 15.00 4.46 4.67
C TYR A 117 13.98 3.36 4.35
N GLY A 118 14.22 2.54 3.32
CA GLY A 118 13.32 1.46 2.93
C GLY A 118 13.05 0.47 4.05
N LYS A 119 14.06 0.24 4.91
CA LYS A 119 13.95 -0.59 6.12
C LYS A 119 12.77 -0.20 7.02
N TYR A 120 12.45 1.10 7.16
CA TYR A 120 11.34 1.53 8.01
C TYR A 120 9.98 1.09 7.48
N PHE A 121 9.85 0.89 6.17
CA PHE A 121 8.65 0.32 5.56
C PHE A 121 8.64 -1.20 5.70
N LEU A 122 9.79 -1.86 5.50
CA LEU A 122 9.92 -3.31 5.68
C LEU A 122 9.64 -3.73 7.13
N ASP A 123 10.04 -2.92 8.11
CA ASP A 123 9.78 -3.16 9.54
C ASP A 123 8.27 -3.21 9.85
N VAL A 124 7.43 -2.51 9.08
CA VAL A 124 5.96 -2.56 9.22
C VAL A 124 5.39 -3.91 8.82
N ILE A 125 6.06 -4.62 7.90
CA ILE A 125 5.64 -5.92 7.36
C ILE A 125 6.63 -7.04 7.70
N ASN A 126 7.37 -6.91 8.80
CA ASN A 126 8.47 -7.82 9.15
C ASN A 126 8.07 -9.30 9.32
N ASN A 127 6.79 -9.59 9.48
CA ASN A 127 6.25 -10.94 9.63
C ASN A 127 5.70 -11.53 8.32
N VAL A 128 5.97 -10.91 7.16
CA VAL A 128 5.54 -11.42 5.85
C VAL A 128 6.72 -11.91 5.02
N GLU A 129 6.47 -12.89 4.16
CA GLU A 129 7.47 -13.32 3.17
C GLU A 129 7.63 -12.26 2.08
N ILE A 130 8.88 -11.85 1.82
CA ILE A 130 9.20 -10.90 0.74
C ILE A 130 9.53 -11.69 -0.53
N ILE A 131 8.67 -11.58 -1.53
CA ILE A 131 8.84 -12.22 -2.84
C ILE A 131 9.27 -11.17 -3.87
N GLN A 132 10.46 -11.32 -4.44
CA GLN A 132 10.99 -10.44 -5.51
C GLN A 132 10.90 -11.06 -6.91
N ASP A 133 10.27 -12.22 -7.02
CA ASP A 133 10.13 -12.98 -8.25
C ASP A 133 8.64 -13.12 -8.60
N ILE A 134 8.26 -12.67 -9.79
CA ILE A 134 6.86 -12.66 -10.22
C ILE A 134 6.28 -14.07 -10.35
N GLU A 135 7.06 -15.05 -10.77
CA GLU A 135 6.61 -16.43 -10.91
C GLU A 135 6.32 -17.04 -9.53
N LYS A 136 7.19 -16.77 -8.54
CA LYS A 136 6.94 -17.17 -7.15
C LYS A 136 5.70 -16.51 -6.56
N ALA A 137 5.48 -15.22 -6.83
CA ALA A 137 4.30 -14.50 -6.36
C ALA A 137 3.01 -15.07 -7.00
N LEU A 138 3.07 -15.41 -8.28
CA LEU A 138 1.96 -16.06 -8.98
C LEU A 138 1.70 -17.48 -8.48
N TYR A 139 2.74 -18.22 -8.10
CA TYR A 139 2.62 -19.54 -7.49
C TYR A 139 1.94 -19.47 -6.12
N PHE A 140 2.36 -18.53 -5.26
CA PHE A 140 1.76 -18.29 -3.94
C PHE A 140 0.24 -18.07 -4.02
N ILE A 141 -0.23 -17.25 -4.96
CA ILE A 141 -1.68 -17.04 -5.18
C ILE A 141 -2.40 -18.30 -5.66
N LYS A 142 -1.73 -19.16 -6.45
CA LYS A 142 -2.36 -20.34 -7.07
C LYS A 142 -2.55 -21.49 -6.09
N GLU A 143 -1.58 -21.77 -5.22
CA GLU A 143 -1.66 -22.90 -4.28
C GLU A 143 -2.76 -22.68 -3.23
N GLU A 144 -2.85 -21.48 -2.68
CA GLU A 144 -3.86 -21.13 -1.66
C GLU A 144 -5.30 -21.07 -2.22
N LYS A 145 -5.48 -20.98 -3.55
CA LYS A 145 -6.81 -21.12 -4.18
C LYS A 145 -7.31 -22.57 -4.16
N HIS A 146 -6.49 -23.56 -3.81
CA HIS A 146 -6.82 -25.00 -3.87
C HIS A 146 -6.70 -25.71 -2.51
N GLY A 147 -6.37 -24.95 -1.44
CA GLY A 147 -6.38 -25.41 -0.04
C GLY A 147 -7.73 -25.23 0.63
#